data_AF-A0AAE0FUA3-F1
#
_entry.id   AF-A0AAE0FUA3-F1
#
_cell.length_a   1.000
_cell.length_b   1.000
_cell.length_c   1.000
_cell.angle_alpha   90.00
_cell.angle_beta   90.00
_cell.angle_gamma   90.00
#
_symmetry.space_group_name_H-M   'P 1'
#
loop_
_entity.id
_entity.type
_entity.pdbx_description
1 polymer ?
#
loop_
_entity_poly.entity_id
_entity_poly.type
_entity_poly.pdbx_seq_one_letter_code
_entity_poly.pdbx_strand_id
1 'polypeptide(L)'
;MDIAANTVVQTQDWGPVLSGIYTTGNFVGDSEYLQDSEPRYFSTVVTKTPTTIIEWDYSTLHNLKSRNPSITFTLRALLKDNVVAKSKRANNFAPLATYRGVLMGILADGKIDMSERKVLSQYCAVHNISGTDHANALQSLGWTLAEFDSGKRRGKH
;
A
#
# COMPACT_ATOMS: atom_id res chain seq x y z
N MET A 1 -2.42 25.03 -8.02
CA MET A 1 -3.08 24.74 -6.73
C MET A 1 -2.36 23.54 -6.17
N ASP A 2 -1.35 23.78 -5.31
CA ASP A 2 -0.41 22.75 -4.88
C ASP A 2 -1.06 21.79 -3.88
N ILE A 3 -1.14 20.52 -4.26
CA ILE A 3 -1.60 19.44 -3.38
C ILE A 3 -0.42 19.06 -2.51
N ALA A 4 -0.38 19.58 -1.29
CA ALA A 4 0.59 19.18 -0.27
C ALA A 4 0.36 17.70 0.10
N ALA A 5 1.21 16.82 -0.42
CA ALA A 5 1.19 15.39 -0.20
C ALA A 5 1.91 15.03 1.11
N ASN A 6 1.17 14.72 2.17
CA ASN A 6 1.73 14.23 3.43
C ASN A 6 1.91 12.71 3.36
N THR A 7 3.06 12.21 3.81
CA THR A 7 3.55 10.85 3.52
C THR A 7 3.49 10.02 4.80
N VAL A 8 2.90 8.82 4.77
CA VAL A 8 2.94 7.87 5.89
C VAL A 8 3.93 6.77 5.60
N VAL A 9 4.82 6.53 6.55
CA VAL A 9 5.88 5.56 6.46
C VAL A 9 5.59 4.43 7.44
N GLN A 10 5.34 3.22 6.92
CA GLN A 10 5.41 1.97 7.65
C GLN A 10 6.87 1.50 7.70
N THR A 11 7.36 1.07 8.85
CA THR A 11 8.67 0.42 8.95
C THR A 11 8.47 -1.09 8.92
N GLN A 12 9.01 -1.76 7.89
CA GLN A 12 9.27 -3.21 7.91
C GLN A 12 10.79 -3.44 7.90
N ASP A 13 11.23 -4.68 8.13
CA ASP A 13 12.66 -5.09 8.19
C ASP A 13 13.50 -4.71 6.94
N TRP A 14 12.85 -4.22 5.88
CA TRP A 14 13.45 -3.76 4.62
C TRP A 14 13.53 -2.23 4.50
N GLY A 15 13.28 -1.49 5.58
CA GLY A 15 13.29 -0.03 5.63
C GLY A 15 11.90 0.62 5.60
N PRO A 16 11.85 1.97 5.54
CA PRO A 16 10.61 2.72 5.51
C PRO A 16 9.83 2.48 4.18
N VAL A 17 8.70 1.80 4.26
CA VAL A 17 7.72 1.60 3.18
C VAL A 17 6.64 2.66 3.27
N LEU A 18 6.43 3.41 2.18
CA LEU A 18 5.31 4.34 2.07
C LEU A 18 3.99 3.58 2.04
N SER A 19 3.17 3.69 3.09
CA SER A 19 1.87 3.00 3.18
C SER A 19 0.72 3.84 2.62
N GLY A 20 0.88 5.16 2.55
CA GLY A 20 -0.09 6.05 1.92
C GLY A 20 0.30 7.51 1.91
N ILE A 21 -0.31 8.27 0.99
CA ILE A 21 -0.23 9.73 0.92
C ILE A 21 -1.60 10.31 1.29
N TYR A 22 -1.57 11.33 2.15
CA TYR A 22 -2.74 12.00 2.71
C TYR A 22 -2.75 13.46 2.27
N THR A 23 -3.95 13.94 1.95
CA THR A 23 -4.22 15.33 1.57
C THR A 23 -5.32 15.90 2.45
N THR A 24 -5.64 17.19 2.26
CA THR A 24 -6.75 17.86 2.93
C THR A 24 -8.04 17.02 2.86
N GLY A 25 -8.70 16.88 4.01
CA GLY A 25 -9.94 16.11 4.15
C GLY A 25 -9.76 14.60 4.34
N ASN A 26 -8.54 14.07 4.37
CA ASN A 26 -8.31 12.67 4.73
C ASN A 26 -8.17 12.50 6.24
N PHE A 27 -8.80 11.46 6.79
CA PHE A 27 -8.58 11.03 8.17
C PHE A 27 -7.28 10.23 8.29
N VAL A 28 -6.72 10.15 9.49
CA VAL A 28 -5.59 9.27 9.87
C VAL A 28 -6.00 8.57 11.17
N GLY A 29 -5.66 7.29 11.34
CA GLY A 29 -6.08 6.50 12.51
C GLY A 29 -7.54 6.03 12.48
N ASP A 30 -8.27 6.25 11.40
CA ASP A 30 -9.68 5.88 11.25
C ASP A 30 -9.93 4.37 11.35
N SER A 31 -8.99 3.54 10.90
CA SER A 31 -9.03 2.08 11.11
C SER A 31 -9.04 1.72 12.58
N GLU A 32 -8.22 2.38 13.38
CA GLU A 32 -8.07 2.15 14.81
C GLU A 32 -9.30 2.63 15.57
N TYR A 33 -9.95 3.72 15.14
CA TYR A 33 -11.23 4.17 15.70
C TYR A 33 -12.40 3.21 15.41
N LEU A 34 -12.39 2.58 14.23
CA LEU A 34 -13.41 1.61 13.86
C LEU A 34 -13.27 0.27 14.59
N GLN A 35 -12.08 -0.02 15.10
CA GLN A 35 -11.86 -1.12 16.04
C GLN A 35 -12.40 -0.68 17.40
N ASP A 36 -13.37 -1.38 17.96
CA ASP A 36 -13.93 -1.06 19.28
C ASP A 36 -12.97 -1.51 20.43
N SER A 37 -11.65 -1.49 20.18
CA SER A 37 -10.55 -1.84 21.10
C SER A 37 -9.59 -0.66 21.26
N GLU A 38 -8.64 -0.74 22.21
CA GLU A 38 -7.59 0.28 22.31
C GLU A 38 -6.80 0.40 21.00
N PRO A 39 -6.56 1.63 20.52
CA PRO A 39 -5.88 1.87 19.26
C PRO A 39 -4.40 1.44 19.35
N ARG A 40 -3.95 0.65 18.38
CA ARG A 40 -2.53 0.30 18.20
C ARG A 40 -2.02 0.92 16.91
N TYR A 41 -0.99 1.75 17.04
CA TYR A 41 -0.39 2.43 15.90
C TYR A 41 0.79 1.63 15.34
N PHE A 42 0.74 1.31 14.05
CA PHE A 42 1.78 0.54 13.34
C PHE A 42 2.55 1.37 12.31
N SER A 43 2.29 2.67 12.24
CA SER A 43 2.86 3.55 11.21
C SER A 43 3.20 4.91 11.79
N THR A 44 4.23 5.56 11.24
CA THR A 44 4.59 6.93 11.56
C THR A 44 4.08 7.86 10.45
N VAL A 45 3.39 8.91 10.85
CA VAL A 45 2.88 9.94 9.93
C VAL A 45 3.85 11.12 9.96
N VAL A 46 4.34 11.54 8.80
CA VAL A 46 5.24 12.69 8.68
C VAL A 46 4.66 13.74 7.73
N THR A 47 4.69 15.00 8.17
CA THR A 47 4.32 16.14 7.33
C THR A 47 5.55 16.63 6.57
N LYS A 48 5.46 16.78 5.25
CA LYS A 48 6.56 17.29 4.42
C LYS A 48 6.53 18.81 4.25
N THR A 49 5.39 19.41 4.53
CA THR A 49 5.13 20.85 4.45
C THR A 49 4.45 21.32 5.74
N PRO A 50 4.49 22.62 6.07
CA PRO A 50 3.65 23.17 7.12
C PRO A 50 2.20 22.74 6.92
N THR A 51 1.63 22.04 7.90
CA THR A 51 0.32 21.40 7.80
C THR A 51 -0.46 21.67 9.08
N THR A 52 -1.73 22.06 8.93
CA THR A 52 -2.68 22.14 10.04
C THR A 52 -3.40 20.81 10.17
N ILE A 53 -3.41 20.23 11.37
CA ILE A 53 -4.12 18.99 11.69
C ILE A 53 -5.24 19.30 12.69
N ILE A 54 -6.36 18.58 12.56
CA ILE A 54 -7.41 18.54 13.57
C ILE A 54 -7.28 17.19 14.26
N GLU A 55 -6.83 17.22 15.51
CA GLU A 55 -6.75 16.02 16.33
C GLU A 55 -8.08 15.76 17.03
N TRP A 56 -8.53 14.51 17.01
CA TRP A 56 -9.74 14.09 17.68
C TRP A 56 -9.41 13.21 18.88
N ASP A 57 -9.89 13.61 20.05
CA ASP A 57 -9.81 12.80 21.25
C ASP A 57 -10.80 11.61 21.15
N TYR A 58 -10.24 10.41 21.16
CA TYR A 58 -10.97 9.15 21.08
C TYR A 58 -11.95 8.96 22.23
N SER A 59 -11.56 9.36 23.45
CA SER A 59 -12.44 9.25 24.63
C SER A 59 -13.67 10.14 24.46
N THR A 60 -13.47 11.35 23.93
CA THR A 60 -14.55 12.28 23.62
C THR A 60 -15.45 11.75 22.52
N LEU A 61 -14.89 11.22 21.43
CA LEU A 61 -15.67 10.58 20.37
C LEU A 61 -16.43 9.34 20.86
N HIS A 62 -15.85 8.55 21.76
CA HIS A 62 -16.52 7.38 22.33
C HIS A 62 -17.67 7.77 23.26
N ASN A 63 -17.51 8.84 24.04
CA ASN A 63 -18.60 9.42 24.84
C ASN A 63 -19.71 10.00 23.95
N LEU A 64 -19.37 10.49 22.76
CA LEU A 64 -20.35 10.95 21.79
C LEU A 64 -21.17 9.77 21.24
N LYS A 65 -20.58 8.57 21.12
CA LYS A 65 -21.28 7.34 20.72
C LYS A 65 -22.49 7.04 21.60
N SER A 66 -22.34 7.19 22.92
CA SER A 66 -23.41 6.86 23.87
C SER A 66 -24.51 7.92 23.93
N ARG A 67 -24.22 9.17 23.56
CA ARG A 67 -25.14 10.30 23.67
C ARG A 67 -25.93 10.59 22.39
N ASN A 68 -25.37 10.30 21.22
CA ASN A 68 -25.98 10.64 19.93
C ASN A 68 -25.80 9.53 18.88
N PRO A 69 -26.73 8.56 18.81
CA PRO A 69 -26.66 7.45 17.87
C PRO A 69 -26.63 7.87 16.39
N SER A 70 -27.34 8.94 16.02
CA SER A 70 -27.40 9.44 14.65
C SER A 70 -26.05 9.98 14.17
N ILE A 71 -25.37 10.80 14.98
CA ILE A 71 -24.03 11.30 14.67
C ILE A 71 -23.03 10.15 14.55
N THR A 72 -23.17 9.16 15.43
CA THR A 72 -22.32 7.97 15.45
C THR A 72 -22.45 7.14 14.18
N PHE A 73 -23.69 6.94 13.71
CA PHE A 73 -23.96 6.23 12.48
C PHE A 73 -23.31 6.93 11.29
N THR A 74 -23.54 8.23 11.14
CA THR A 74 -22.95 9.03 10.05
C THR A 74 -21.43 9.05 10.10
N LEU A 75 -20.85 9.20 11.29
CA LEU A 75 -19.40 9.19 11.48
C LEU A 75 -18.80 7.82 11.11
N ARG A 76 -19.41 6.71 11.56
CA ARG A 76 -18.94 5.36 11.19
C ARG A 76 -19.04 5.13 9.68
N ALA A 77 -20.10 5.60 9.01
CA ALA A 77 -20.23 5.48 7.56
C ALA A 77 -19.11 6.26 6.83
N LEU A 78 -18.89 7.52 7.20
CA LEU A 78 -17.84 8.37 6.65
C LEU A 78 -16.45 7.75 6.79
N LEU A 79 -16.12 7.26 7.98
CA LEU A 79 -14.81 6.65 8.25
C LEU A 79 -14.64 5.32 7.49
N LYS A 80 -15.69 4.51 7.36
CA LYS A 80 -15.65 3.29 6.55
C LYS A 80 -15.34 3.59 5.09
N ASP A 81 -16.02 4.57 4.50
CA ASP A 81 -15.78 4.96 3.11
C ASP A 81 -14.34 5.45 2.91
N ASN A 82 -13.81 6.20 3.87
CA ASN A 82 -12.42 6.66 3.84
C ASN A 82 -11.42 5.49 3.93
N VAL A 83 -11.63 4.53 4.83
CA VAL A 83 -10.78 3.32 4.93
C VAL A 83 -10.82 2.52 3.63
N VAL A 84 -12.00 2.33 3.03
CA VAL A 84 -12.13 1.64 1.73
C VAL A 84 -11.40 2.40 0.63
N ALA A 85 -11.55 3.72 0.56
CA ALA A 85 -10.87 4.56 -0.42
C ALA A 85 -9.34 4.53 -0.24
N LYS A 86 -8.84 4.44 1.00
CA LYS A 86 -7.42 4.25 1.28
C LYS A 86 -6.93 2.88 0.93
N SER A 87 -7.68 1.81 1.22
CA SER A 87 -7.30 0.45 0.86
C SER A 87 -7.13 0.31 -0.66
N LYS A 88 -8.08 0.86 -1.45
CA LYS A 88 -7.95 0.93 -2.92
C LYS A 88 -6.70 1.70 -3.35
N ARG A 89 -6.42 2.84 -2.71
CA ARG A 89 -5.22 3.64 -2.98
C ARG A 89 -3.93 2.92 -2.58
N ALA A 90 -3.88 2.29 -1.41
CA ALA A 90 -2.73 1.53 -0.92
C ALA A 90 -2.43 0.33 -1.82
N ASN A 91 -3.46 -0.34 -2.34
CA ASN A 91 -3.31 -1.38 -3.36
C ASN A 91 -2.67 -0.82 -4.65
N ASN A 92 -2.90 0.46 -4.95
CA ASN A 92 -2.21 1.17 -6.03
C ASN A 92 -0.82 1.71 -5.64
N PHE A 93 -0.47 1.77 -4.35
CA PHE A 93 0.85 2.23 -3.85
C PHE A 93 1.85 1.10 -3.57
N ALA A 94 1.38 -0.15 -3.42
CA ALA A 94 2.26 -1.33 -3.33
C ALA A 94 2.21 -2.30 -4.54
N PRO A 95 1.86 -1.89 -5.79
CA PRO A 95 1.78 -2.83 -6.90
C PRO A 95 3.14 -3.47 -7.18
N LEU A 96 4.24 -2.76 -6.93
CA LEU A 96 5.59 -3.31 -7.08
C LEU A 96 5.91 -4.39 -6.03
N ALA A 97 5.44 -4.24 -4.79
CA ALA A 97 5.65 -5.26 -3.76
C ALA A 97 4.83 -6.52 -4.05
N THR A 98 3.56 -6.36 -4.41
CA THR A 98 2.70 -7.46 -4.86
C THR A 98 3.26 -8.11 -6.13
N TYR A 99 3.74 -7.31 -7.08
CA TYR A 99 4.39 -7.79 -8.29
C TYR A 99 5.62 -8.64 -7.99
N ARG A 100 6.48 -8.20 -7.06
CA ARG A 100 7.64 -9.00 -6.61
C ARG A 100 7.22 -10.33 -6.02
N GLY A 101 6.13 -10.39 -5.26
CA GLY A 101 5.57 -11.65 -4.73
C GLY A 101 5.10 -12.59 -5.85
N VAL A 102 4.34 -12.06 -6.82
CA VAL A 102 3.90 -12.82 -8.00
C VAL A 102 5.10 -13.32 -8.81
N LEU A 103 6.07 -12.43 -9.07
CA LEU A 103 7.29 -12.73 -9.80
C LEU A 103 8.14 -13.80 -9.08
N MET A 104 8.28 -13.72 -7.76
CA MET A 104 8.96 -14.73 -6.96
C MET A 104 8.29 -16.10 -7.07
N GLY A 105 6.95 -16.15 -7.03
CA GLY A 105 6.20 -17.40 -7.17
C GLY A 105 6.38 -18.05 -8.55
N ILE A 106 6.29 -17.26 -9.61
CA ILE A 106 6.49 -17.72 -10.99
C ILE A 106 7.93 -18.21 -11.20
N LEU A 107 8.93 -17.48 -10.72
CA LEU A 107 10.34 -17.81 -10.95
C LEU A 107 10.90 -18.89 -10.01
N ALA A 108 10.08 -19.43 -9.10
CA ALA A 108 10.52 -20.36 -8.07
C ALA A 108 11.09 -21.68 -8.64
N ASP A 109 10.52 -22.16 -9.74
CA ASP A 109 10.92 -23.40 -10.41
C ASP A 109 12.15 -23.24 -11.33
N GLY A 110 12.65 -22.00 -11.48
CA GLY A 110 13.82 -21.68 -12.31
C GLY A 110 13.55 -21.56 -13.81
N LYS A 111 12.28 -21.63 -14.23
CA LYS A 111 11.84 -21.52 -15.62
C LYS A 111 10.73 -20.47 -15.70
N ILE A 112 10.46 -19.99 -16.91
CA ILE A 112 9.26 -19.19 -17.16
C ILE A 112 8.77 -19.44 -18.56
N ASP A 113 7.47 -19.73 -18.69
CA ASP A 113 6.85 -20.01 -19.99
C ASP A 113 6.23 -18.75 -20.63
N MET A 114 5.56 -18.92 -21.77
CA MET A 114 4.91 -17.80 -22.47
C MET A 114 3.63 -17.34 -21.77
N SER A 115 2.92 -18.24 -21.09
CA SER A 115 1.67 -17.93 -20.38
C SER A 115 1.93 -17.09 -19.14
N GLU A 116 2.97 -17.43 -18.38
CA GLU A 116 3.42 -16.70 -17.19
C GLU A 116 3.97 -15.32 -17.55
N ARG A 117 4.73 -15.22 -18.65
CA ARG A 117 5.16 -13.92 -19.20
C ARG A 117 3.99 -13.04 -19.62
N LYS A 118 2.95 -13.63 -20.20
CA LYS A 118 1.72 -12.89 -20.55
C LYS A 118 1.01 -12.37 -19.31
N VAL A 119 0.92 -13.18 -18.24
CA VAL A 119 0.36 -12.76 -16.94
C VAL A 119 1.16 -11.60 -16.35
N LEU A 120 2.49 -11.70 -16.33
CA LEU A 120 3.36 -10.63 -15.82
C LEU A 120 3.26 -9.36 -16.67
N SER A 121 3.22 -9.48 -18.00
CA SER A 121 3.07 -8.34 -18.91
C SER A 121 1.73 -7.61 -18.71
N GLN A 122 0.64 -8.36 -18.55
CA GLN A 122 -0.67 -7.80 -18.22
C GLN A 122 -0.66 -7.11 -16.86
N TYR A 123 -0.04 -7.72 -15.85
CA TYR A 123 0.10 -7.11 -14.53
C TYR A 123 0.89 -5.80 -14.61
N CYS A 124 2.03 -5.79 -15.32
CA CYS A 124 2.82 -4.57 -15.52
C CYS A 124 2.01 -3.46 -16.21
N ALA A 125 1.22 -3.81 -17.23
CA ALA A 125 0.38 -2.85 -17.96
C ALA A 125 -0.74 -2.27 -17.08
N VAL A 126 -1.42 -3.12 -16.30
CA VAL A 126 -2.53 -2.69 -15.41
C VAL A 126 -2.01 -1.82 -14.26
N HIS A 127 -0.82 -2.12 -13.76
CA HIS A 127 -0.27 -1.47 -12.56
C HIS A 127 0.83 -0.44 -12.86
N ASN A 128 1.04 -0.07 -14.13
CA ASN A 128 2.06 0.89 -14.58
C ASN A 128 3.47 0.58 -14.06
N ILE A 129 3.84 -0.70 -14.04
CA ILE A 129 5.19 -1.12 -13.64
C ILE A 129 6.14 -0.80 -14.78
N SER A 130 7.11 0.08 -14.52
CA SER A 130 8.08 0.46 -15.54
C SER A 130 9.01 -0.70 -15.90
N GLY A 131 9.59 -0.67 -17.10
CA GLY A 131 10.61 -1.66 -17.50
C GLY A 131 11.81 -1.67 -16.55
N THR A 132 12.18 -0.52 -16.01
CA THR A 132 13.20 -0.37 -14.95
C THR A 132 12.80 -1.05 -13.64
N ASP A 133 11.56 -0.88 -13.18
CA ASP A 133 11.08 -1.53 -11.95
C ASP A 133 11.00 -3.04 -12.10
N HIS A 134 10.58 -3.51 -13.28
CA HIS A 134 10.60 -4.92 -13.66
C HIS A 134 12.03 -5.49 -13.63
N ALA A 135 12.98 -4.81 -14.27
CA ALA A 135 14.39 -5.21 -14.30
C ALA A 135 15.00 -5.27 -12.89
N ASN A 136 14.72 -4.25 -12.06
CA ASN A 136 15.16 -4.20 -10.67
C ASN A 136 14.54 -5.33 -9.83
N ALA A 137 13.27 -5.65 -10.06
CA ALA A 137 12.59 -6.76 -9.39
C ALA A 137 13.21 -8.11 -9.78
N LEU A 138 13.50 -8.35 -11.06
CA LEU A 138 14.23 -9.54 -11.52
C LEU A 138 15.61 -9.65 -10.86
N GLN A 139 16.37 -8.55 -10.86
CA GLN A 139 17.71 -8.52 -10.28
C GLN A 139 17.69 -8.83 -8.77
N SER A 140 16.70 -8.30 -8.03
CA SER A 140 16.52 -8.60 -6.61
C SER A 140 16.23 -10.08 -6.31
N LEU A 141 15.68 -10.81 -7.30
CA LEU A 141 15.44 -12.25 -7.23
C LEU A 141 16.59 -13.08 -7.82
N GLY A 142 17.69 -12.42 -8.21
CA GLY A 142 18.87 -13.04 -8.80
C GLY A 142 18.66 -13.52 -10.23
N TRP A 143 17.76 -12.86 -10.98
CA TRP A 143 17.53 -13.05 -12.40
C TRP A 143 17.98 -11.83 -13.19
N THR A 144 18.46 -12.08 -14.41
CA THR A 144 18.73 -11.05 -15.40
C THR A 144 17.59 -10.96 -16.42
N LEU A 145 17.47 -9.80 -17.09
CA LEU A 145 16.55 -9.62 -18.23
C LEU A 145 16.79 -10.70 -19.31
N ALA A 146 18.06 -10.98 -19.63
CA ALA A 146 18.41 -11.99 -20.62
C ALA A 146 17.93 -13.42 -20.24
N GLU A 147 18.02 -13.77 -18.95
CA GLU A 147 17.51 -15.07 -18.46
C GLU A 147 15.98 -15.11 -18.50
N PHE A 148 15.33 -14.03 -18.09
CA PHE A 148 13.88 -13.87 -18.17
C PHE A 148 13.37 -14.00 -19.61
N ASP A 149 14.05 -13.36 -20.57
CA ASP A 149 13.72 -13.44 -22.00
C ASP A 149 13.98 -14.86 -22.56
N SER A 150 15.07 -15.50 -22.14
CA SER A 150 15.39 -16.88 -22.55
C SER A 150 14.47 -17.94 -21.93
N GLY A 151 13.72 -17.58 -20.88
CA GLY A 151 12.82 -18.49 -20.17
C GLY A 151 13.50 -19.47 -19.20
N LYS A 152 14.81 -19.33 -18.98
CA LYS A 152 15.62 -20.24 -18.15
C LYS A 152 16.67 -19.47 -17.37
N ARG A 153 16.84 -19.82 -16.10
CA ARG A 153 17.94 -19.31 -15.28
C ARG A 153 19.26 -19.97 -15.67
N ARG A 154 20.31 -19.19 -15.94
CA ARG A 154 21.66 -19.70 -16.20
C ARG A 154 22.32 -20.00 -14.86
N GLY A 155 22.19 -21.23 -14.38
CA GLY A 155 22.99 -21.68 -13.22
C GLY A 155 22.35 -22.63 -12.20
N LYS A 156 21.15 -23.18 -12.44
CA LYS A 156 20.73 -24.38 -11.68
C LYS A 156 21.03 -25.63 -12.51
N HIS A 157 22.21 -26.20 -12.27
CA HIS A 157 22.52 -27.58 -12.60
C HIS A 157 22.17 -28.47 -11.42
#